data_AF-A0A2V8GUR5-F1
#
_entry.id   AF-A0A2V8GUR5-F1
#
_cell.length_a   1.000
_cell.length_b   1.000
_cell.length_c   1.000
_cell.angle_alpha   90.00
_cell.angle_beta   90.00
_cell.angle_gamma   90.00
#
_symmetry.space_group_name_H-M   'P 1'
#
loop_
_entity.id
_entity.type
_entity.pdbx_description
1 polymer ?
#
loop_
_entity_poly.entity_id
_entity_poly.type
_entity_poly.pdbx_seq_one_letter_code
_entity_poly.pdbx_strand_id
1 'polypeptide(L)'
;MRSDSIFLGICGILFGVMLGWVIGSQQASKRGAPQVQLQQSAAAPAPAGAGDQAAGGANNTPPRLDEGKVQSLQTIIKSDPKNAGAYVQLGNTYFDAQRYPDAIKWYEEGIKLD
;
A
#
# COMPACT_ATOMS: atom_id res chain seq x y z
N MET A 1 -0.95 -50.42 -2.85
CA MET A 1 -0.35 -50.39 -1.49
C MET A 1 0.83 -49.42 -1.34
N ARG A 2 1.57 -49.02 -2.40
CA ARG A 2 2.70 -48.05 -2.28
C ARG A 2 2.34 -46.58 -2.48
N SER A 3 1.18 -46.28 -3.08
CA SER A 3 0.68 -44.92 -3.32
C SER A 3 0.49 -44.14 -2.02
N ASP A 4 -0.16 -44.74 -1.03
CA ASP A 4 -0.50 -44.11 0.24
C ASP A 4 0.73 -43.68 1.04
N SER A 5 1.80 -44.47 1.02
CA SER A 5 3.06 -44.12 1.69
C SER A 5 3.83 -43.00 0.97
N ILE A 6 3.71 -42.93 -0.36
CA ILE A 6 4.30 -41.85 -1.17
C ILE A 6 3.54 -40.55 -0.93
N PHE A 7 2.19 -40.59 -0.88
CA PHE A 7 1.37 -39.44 -0.53
C PHE A 7 1.65 -38.95 0.90
N LEU A 8 1.76 -39.86 1.88
CA LEU A 8 2.11 -39.48 3.26
C LEU A 8 3.50 -38.83 3.35
N GLY A 9 4.48 -39.34 2.60
CA GLY A 9 5.84 -38.79 2.57
C GLY A 9 5.89 -37.39 1.94
N ILE A 10 5.22 -37.20 0.80
CA ILE A 10 5.15 -35.91 0.10
C ILE A 10 4.41 -34.87 0.96
N CYS A 11 3.27 -35.25 1.57
CA CYS A 11 2.53 -34.37 2.47
C CYS A 11 3.36 -33.96 3.70
N GLY A 12 4.13 -34.87 4.29
CA GLY A 12 5.00 -34.56 5.43
C GLY A 12 6.11 -33.57 5.08
N ILE A 13 6.75 -33.73 3.93
CA ILE A 13 7.79 -32.80 3.45
C ILE A 13 7.19 -31.42 3.16
N LEU A 14 6.04 -31.35 2.48
CA LEU A 14 5.37 -30.07 2.18
C LEU A 14 4.92 -29.34 3.44
N PHE A 15 4.38 -30.07 4.42
CA PHE A 15 3.95 -29.50 5.69
C PHE A 15 5.14 -29.01 6.53
N GLY A 16 6.25 -29.74 6.54
CA GLY A 16 7.49 -29.34 7.21
C GLY A 16 8.11 -28.08 6.59
N VAL A 17 8.14 -27.97 5.26
CA VAL A 17 8.65 -26.77 4.57
C VAL A 17 7.74 -25.56 4.83
N MET A 18 6.42 -25.73 4.82
CA MET A 18 5.46 -24.67 5.16
C MET A 18 5.64 -24.18 6.61
N LEU A 19 5.72 -25.10 7.58
CA LEU A 19 5.94 -24.75 8.99
C LEU A 19 7.31 -24.09 9.22
N GLY A 20 8.36 -24.59 8.55
CA GLY A 20 9.71 -24.03 8.62
C GLY A 20 9.78 -22.60 8.08
N TRP A 21 9.08 -22.31 6.99
CA TRP A 21 9.02 -20.96 6.42
C TRP A 21 8.24 -19.99 7.31
N VAL A 22 7.15 -20.44 7.94
CA VAL A 22 6.34 -19.61 8.86
C VAL A 22 7.08 -19.29 10.16
N ILE A 23 7.85 -20.24 10.71
CA ILE A 23 8.66 -19.99 11.93
C ILE A 23 9.89 -19.15 11.57
N GLY A 24 10.58 -19.45 10.47
CA GLY A 24 11.75 -18.68 10.01
C GLY A 24 11.44 -17.22 9.67
N SER A 25 10.27 -16.94 9.10
CA SER A 25 9.83 -15.58 8.76
C SER A 25 9.39 -14.75 9.97
N GLN A 26 8.97 -15.38 11.08
CA GLN A 26 8.62 -14.66 12.30
C GLN A 26 9.82 -14.35 13.21
N GLN A 27 10.92 -15.09 13.10
CA GLN A 27 12.12 -14.84 13.89
C GLN A 27 12.89 -13.56 13.48
N ALA A 28 12.72 -13.07 12.25
CA ALA A 28 13.32 -11.81 11.80
C ALA A 28 12.67 -10.57 12.42
N SER A 29 11.40 -10.66 12.83
CA SER A 29 10.62 -9.53 13.36
C SER A 29 10.63 -9.39 14.88
N LYS A 30 11.28 -10.32 15.61
CA LYS A 30 11.30 -10.33 17.09
C LYS A 30 12.70 -10.24 17.70
N ARG A 31 13.67 -9.62 17.00
CA ARG A 31 15.01 -9.35 17.53
C ARG A 31 15.38 -7.87 17.39
N GLY A 32 14.55 -7.01 17.97
CA GLY A 32 14.83 -5.59 18.14
C GLY A 32 14.14 -5.07 19.38
N ALA A 33 14.89 -5.03 20.49
CA ALA A 33 14.81 -4.19 21.68
C ALA A 33 13.44 -3.71 22.25
N PRO A 34 13.27 -3.64 23.59
CA PRO A 34 12.03 -3.23 24.23
C PRO A 34 11.75 -1.75 23.92
N GLN A 35 10.76 -1.47 23.08
CA GLN A 35 10.28 -0.12 22.86
C GLN A 35 9.22 0.17 23.91
N VAL A 36 9.64 0.96 24.89
CA VAL A 36 8.79 1.57 25.92
C VAL A 36 7.70 2.37 25.21
N GLN A 37 6.45 1.98 25.46
CA GLN A 37 5.27 2.70 25.02
C GLN A 37 5.15 4.00 25.82
N LEU A 38 5.36 5.13 25.14
CA LEU A 38 4.90 6.45 25.56
C LEU A 38 4.07 7.01 24.39
N GLN A 39 2.81 6.63 24.27
CA GLN A 39 1.67 7.42 24.75
C GLN A 39 1.78 8.91 24.39
N GLN A 40 1.47 9.18 23.12
CA GLN A 40 0.58 10.25 22.65
C GLN A 40 0.08 11.25 23.71
N SER A 41 0.58 12.49 23.65
CA SER A 41 -0.06 13.68 24.25
C SER A 41 0.44 14.97 23.58
N ALA A 42 -0.48 15.60 22.84
CA ALA A 42 -0.63 17.02 22.48
C ALA A 42 0.59 17.85 21.98
N ALA A 43 0.60 18.12 20.66
CA ALA A 43 0.61 19.47 20.05
C ALA A 43 0.86 19.37 18.53
N ALA A 44 -0.01 19.98 17.72
CA ALA A 44 0.27 20.29 16.31
C ALA A 44 1.32 21.45 16.23
N PRO A 45 2.12 21.61 15.15
CA PRO A 45 1.68 21.61 13.76
C PRO A 45 2.51 20.74 12.79
N ALA A 46 1.87 20.28 11.71
CA ALA A 46 2.52 19.79 10.48
C ALA A 46 3.30 20.95 9.80
N PRO A 47 4.23 20.74 8.83
CA PRO A 47 4.24 19.67 7.83
C PRO A 47 5.62 19.12 7.39
N ALA A 48 5.64 17.98 6.70
CA ALA A 48 6.42 17.71 5.48
C ALA A 48 6.56 16.20 5.22
N GLY A 49 6.22 15.80 3.99
CA GLY A 49 6.93 14.72 3.30
C GLY A 49 6.61 13.30 3.72
N ALA A 50 5.43 12.81 3.32
CA ALA A 50 5.32 11.42 2.92
C ALA A 50 6.18 11.19 1.68
N GLY A 51 7.17 10.32 1.78
CA GLY A 51 7.98 9.94 0.63
C GLY A 51 9.16 9.09 1.01
N ASP A 52 8.91 7.88 1.52
CA ASP A 52 9.88 6.77 1.45
C ASP A 52 9.17 5.45 1.70
N GLN A 53 8.61 4.88 0.62
CA GLN A 53 8.45 3.43 0.47
C GLN A 53 8.33 3.10 -1.03
N ALA A 54 9.31 3.60 -1.80
CA ALA A 54 9.71 2.99 -3.04
C ALA A 54 10.88 2.04 -2.72
N ALA A 55 10.58 0.79 -2.37
CA ALA A 55 11.56 -0.29 -2.44
C ALA A 55 10.85 -1.63 -2.62
N GLY A 56 11.13 -2.25 -3.77
CA GLY A 56 10.62 -3.54 -4.21
C GLY A 56 10.72 -4.61 -3.13
N GLY A 57 9.55 -5.05 -2.68
CA GLY A 57 9.34 -6.32 -2.00
C GLY A 57 8.12 -6.94 -2.65
N ALA A 58 8.21 -8.23 -2.99
CA ALA A 58 7.18 -9.01 -3.67
C ALA A 58 5.90 -9.19 -2.81
N ASN A 59 5.26 -8.09 -2.44
CA ASN A 59 3.94 -8.04 -1.84
C ASN A 59 3.00 -7.59 -2.96
N ASN A 60 2.17 -8.50 -3.47
CA ASN A 60 1.11 -8.22 -4.47
C ASN A 60 -0.02 -7.33 -3.91
N THR A 61 0.30 -6.47 -2.94
CA THR A 61 -0.65 -5.56 -2.32
C THR A 61 -0.56 -4.23 -3.05
N PRO A 62 -1.67 -3.73 -3.63
CA PRO A 62 -1.66 -2.44 -4.28
C PRO A 62 -1.21 -1.34 -3.30
N PRO A 63 -0.41 -0.37 -3.75
CA PRO A 63 -0.04 0.79 -2.96
C PRO A 63 -1.27 1.45 -2.35
N ARG A 64 -1.14 1.90 -1.10
CA ARG A 64 -2.20 2.62 -0.41
C ARG A 64 -2.49 3.93 -1.14
N LEU A 65 -3.76 4.26 -1.29
CA LEU A 65 -4.18 5.56 -1.78
C LEU A 65 -3.83 6.63 -0.73
N ASP A 66 -3.17 7.70 -1.16
CA ASP A 66 -2.89 8.85 -0.30
C ASP A 66 -4.16 9.71 -0.17
N GLU A 67 -4.97 9.39 0.84
CA GLU A 67 -6.23 10.09 1.12
C GLU A 67 -6.01 11.59 1.43
N GLY A 68 -4.84 11.96 1.98
CA GLY A 68 -4.48 13.35 2.26
C GLY A 68 -4.32 14.16 0.98
N LYS A 69 -3.59 13.61 -0.01
CA LYS A 69 -3.48 14.20 -1.36
C LYS A 69 -4.83 14.27 -2.07
N VAL A 70 -5.63 13.21 -1.99
CA VAL A 70 -6.98 13.21 -2.58
C VAL A 70 -7.82 14.34 -2.02
N GLN A 71 -7.83 14.53 -0.70
CA GLN A 71 -8.63 15.56 -0.05
C GLN A 71 -8.17 16.98 -0.39
N SER A 72 -6.86 17.22 -0.46
CA SER A 72 -6.31 18.53 -0.83
C SER A 72 -6.66 18.87 -2.28
N LEU A 73 -6.49 17.93 -3.20
CA LEU A 73 -6.83 18.09 -4.62
C LEU A 73 -8.33 18.29 -4.83
N GLN A 74 -9.18 17.55 -4.12
CA GLN A 74 -10.63 17.79 -4.16
C GLN A 74 -11.00 19.19 -3.65
N THR A 75 -10.28 19.72 -2.67
CA THR A 75 -10.51 21.08 -2.19
C THR A 75 -10.13 22.11 -3.26
N ILE A 76 -9.01 21.89 -3.96
CA ILE A 76 -8.58 22.73 -5.08
C ILE A 76 -9.64 22.71 -6.19
N ILE A 77 -10.12 21.54 -6.58
CA ILE A 77 -11.17 21.37 -7.60
C ILE A 77 -12.47 22.08 -7.18
N LYS A 78 -12.84 22.02 -5.89
CA LYS A 78 -14.02 22.74 -5.39
C LYS A 78 -13.85 24.26 -5.45
N SER A 79 -12.66 24.78 -5.18
CA SER A 79 -12.37 26.21 -5.25
C SER A 79 -12.17 26.73 -6.68
N ASP A 80 -11.57 25.91 -7.54
CA ASP A 80 -11.29 26.21 -8.93
C ASP A 80 -11.63 25.00 -9.80
N PRO A 81 -12.90 24.87 -10.23
CA PRO A 81 -13.36 23.74 -11.03
C PRO A 81 -12.75 23.68 -12.43
N LYS A 82 -12.06 24.74 -12.89
CA LYS A 82 -11.42 24.83 -14.20
C LYS A 82 -9.94 24.46 -14.16
N ASN A 83 -9.42 24.11 -12.99
CA ASN A 83 -8.03 23.72 -12.85
C ASN A 83 -7.78 22.30 -13.38
N ALA A 84 -7.56 22.16 -14.69
CA ALA A 84 -7.25 20.88 -15.33
C ALA A 84 -6.07 20.16 -14.65
N GLY A 85 -5.07 20.91 -14.18
CA GLY A 85 -3.93 20.36 -13.45
C GLY A 85 -4.30 19.64 -12.15
N ALA A 86 -5.32 20.11 -11.42
CA ALA A 86 -5.81 19.46 -10.21
C ALA A 86 -6.49 18.11 -10.50
N TYR A 87 -7.24 18.02 -11.61
CA TYR A 87 -7.83 16.76 -12.07
C TYR A 87 -6.76 15.76 -12.50
N VAL A 88 -5.72 16.21 -13.23
CA VAL A 88 -4.59 15.35 -13.63
C VAL A 88 -3.82 14.85 -12.41
N GLN A 89 -3.53 15.71 -11.43
CA GLN A 89 -2.86 15.28 -10.20
C GLN A 89 -3.70 14.29 -9.37
N LEU A 90 -5.02 14.45 -9.39
CA LEU A 90 -5.92 13.51 -8.74
C LEU A 90 -5.88 12.15 -9.45
N GLY A 91 -5.92 12.16 -10.80
CA GLY A 91 -5.69 10.98 -11.63
C GLY A 91 -4.38 10.26 -11.33
N ASN A 92 -3.26 11.02 -11.24
CA ASN A 92 -1.95 10.47 -10.88
C ASN A 92 -1.97 9.80 -9.50
N THR A 93 -2.64 10.43 -8.52
CA THR A 93 -2.74 9.87 -7.16
C THR A 93 -3.48 8.52 -7.14
N TYR A 94 -4.54 8.38 -7.94
CA TYR A 94 -5.23 7.10 -8.13
C TYR A 94 -4.40 6.10 -8.95
N PHE A 95 -3.63 6.57 -9.93
CA PHE A 95 -2.74 5.74 -10.73
C PHE A 95 -1.62 5.12 -9.89
N ASP A 96 -0.99 5.90 -9.03
CA ASP A 96 0.05 5.45 -8.09
C ASP A 96 -0.50 4.39 -7.13
N ALA A 97 -1.78 4.51 -6.75
CA ALA A 97 -2.51 3.51 -5.96
C ALA A 97 -2.99 2.30 -6.79
N GLN A 98 -2.59 2.18 -8.05
CA GLN A 98 -3.03 1.16 -9.02
C GLN A 98 -4.55 1.09 -9.22
N ARG A 99 -5.27 2.18 -8.92
CA ARG A 99 -6.71 2.34 -9.15
C ARG A 99 -6.96 2.96 -10.51
N TYR A 100 -6.57 2.23 -11.57
CA TYR A 100 -6.65 2.73 -12.95
C TYR A 100 -8.05 3.19 -13.38
N PRO A 101 -9.16 2.51 -13.04
CA PRO A 101 -10.49 2.97 -13.43
C PRO A 101 -10.87 4.33 -12.85
N ASP A 102 -10.43 4.62 -11.62
CA ASP A 102 -10.66 5.92 -10.99
C ASP A 102 -9.72 6.98 -11.58
N ALA A 103 -8.46 6.63 -11.83
CA ALA A 103 -7.50 7.52 -12.48
C ALA A 103 -8.00 8.00 -13.85
N ILE A 104 -8.52 7.09 -14.67
CA ILE A 104 -9.07 7.41 -16.01
C ILE A 104 -10.19 8.43 -15.90
N LYS A 105 -11.15 8.25 -14.99
CA LYS A 105 -12.24 9.22 -14.80
C LYS A 105 -11.72 10.62 -14.51
N TRP A 106 -10.72 10.73 -13.63
CA TRP A 106 -10.15 12.03 -13.29
C TRP A 106 -9.35 12.65 -14.43
N TYR A 107 -8.63 11.85 -15.22
CA TYR A 107 -7.98 12.35 -16.44
C TYR A 107 -9.00 12.82 -17.48
N GLU A 108 -10.10 12.09 -17.68
CA GLU A 108 -11.17 12.48 -18.61
C GLU A 108 -11.80 13.82 -18.19
N GLU A 109 -12.04 14.04 -16.90
CA GLU A 109 -12.50 15.34 -16.40
C GLU A 109 -11.46 16.44 -16.64
N GLY A 110 -10.17 16.16 -16.44
CA GLY A 110 -9.11 17.13 -16.73
C GLY A 110 -9.03 17.50 -18.22
N ILE A 111 -9.15 16.52 -19.11
CA ILE A 111 -9.10 16.72 -20.57
C ILE A 111 -10.31 17.53 -21.07
N LYS A 112 -11.47 17.45 -20.40
CA LYS A 112 -12.63 18.29 -20.75
C LYS A 112 -12.42 19.78 -20.47
N LEU A 113 -11.40 20.12 -19.69
CA LEU A 113 -11.12 21.48 -19.22
C LEU A 113 -9.90 22.12 -19.90
N ASP A 114 -9.08 21.34 -20.61
CA ASP A 114 -8.00 21.81 -21.48
C ASP A 114 -8.57 22.32 -22.82
#